data_AF-A0AAD0UBK6-F1
#
_entry.id   AF-A0AAD0UBK6-F1
#
_cell.length_a   1.000
_cell.length_b   1.000
_cell.length_c   1.000
_cell.angle_alpha   90.00
_cell.angle_beta   90.00
_cell.angle_gamma   90.00
#
_symmetry.space_group_name_H-M   'P 1'
#
loop_
_entity.id
_entity.type
_entity.pdbx_description
1 polymer ?
#
loop_
_entity_poly.entity_id
_entity_poly.type
_entity_poly.pdbx_seq_one_letter_code
_entity_poly.pdbx_strand_id
1 'polypeptide(L)'
;MHPNYDRRFAPYLVPLNLSRFSDDCVLAASIELAWTAWSTPFLLARRGQPISGWIISERSAREVAAYWGRHCYLHFVQGRTRLLRFHDPGVRGMLWQDLDAGQRALLLRPVKAVFSLNRHQALASFSAPSTSATGPDAIAPHRLDEQLRLSEQQWQQVNDYATVHAAWSYLLGEDLISRDTPVTEALRHSLGVASSYGVTSADDRMLFLVCGLRHGIGFHTHARMAEVWRRTTGGEPFVDAVEAVSGLPFEQLSTYLMD
;
A
#
# COMPACT_ATOMS: atom_id res chain seq x y z
N MET A 1 20.27 -1.67 -13.75
CA MET A 1 19.81 -0.45 -13.02
C MET A 1 18.36 -0.21 -13.45
N HIS A 2 17.42 0.02 -12.53
CA HIS A 2 15.99 0.11 -12.89
C HIS A 2 15.71 1.43 -13.64
N PRO A 3 15.11 1.42 -14.85
CA PRO A 3 14.99 2.60 -15.72
C PRO A 3 14.17 3.76 -15.11
N ASN A 4 13.27 3.46 -14.16
CA ASN A 4 12.44 4.48 -13.49
C ASN A 4 12.93 4.85 -12.08
N TYR A 5 14.17 4.51 -11.70
CA TYR A 5 14.71 4.85 -10.38
C TYR A 5 15.62 6.08 -10.46
N ASP A 6 15.05 7.26 -10.20
CA ASP A 6 15.84 8.48 -10.04
C ASP A 6 16.49 8.50 -8.66
N ARG A 7 17.82 8.39 -8.66
CA ARG A 7 18.64 8.36 -7.44
C ARG A 7 18.50 9.63 -6.58
N ARG A 8 18.09 10.75 -7.16
CA ARG A 8 17.86 12.00 -6.40
C ARG A 8 16.70 11.87 -5.41
N PHE A 9 15.76 10.96 -5.70
CA PHE A 9 14.62 10.67 -4.84
C PHE A 9 14.75 9.33 -4.10
N ALA A 10 15.97 8.76 -4.08
CA ALA A 10 16.24 7.56 -3.30
C ALA A 10 16.01 7.83 -1.81
N PRO A 11 15.25 6.98 -1.10
CA PRO A 11 15.16 7.11 0.35
C PRO A 11 16.55 6.88 0.97
N TYR A 12 16.87 7.65 1.99
CA TYR A 12 18.10 7.52 2.76
C TYR A 12 17.80 7.61 4.26
N LEU A 13 18.73 7.13 5.06
CA LEU A 13 18.61 7.12 6.51
C LEU A 13 19.44 8.24 7.11
N VAL A 14 18.82 9.04 7.97
CA VAL A 14 19.48 10.07 8.76
C VAL A 14 19.70 9.51 10.17
N PRO A 15 20.96 9.29 10.61
CA PRO A 15 21.22 8.85 11.97
C PRO A 15 20.91 9.98 12.95
N LEU A 16 20.12 9.69 13.98
CA LEU A 16 19.80 10.61 15.07
C LEU A 16 20.29 10.02 16.38
N ASN A 17 20.96 10.84 17.20
CA ASN A 17 21.29 10.52 18.58
C ASN A 17 20.45 11.39 19.51
N LEU A 18 19.37 10.84 20.06
CA LEU A 18 18.41 11.58 20.90
C LEU A 18 18.98 12.02 22.26
N SER A 19 20.21 11.62 22.61
CA SER A 19 20.92 12.25 23.73
C SER A 19 21.50 13.64 23.39
N ARG A 20 21.41 14.06 22.12
CA ARG A 20 21.77 15.40 21.63
C ARG A 20 20.51 16.21 21.35
N PHE A 21 20.41 17.39 21.95
CA PHE A 21 19.27 18.29 21.77
C PHE A 21 18.99 18.64 20.29
N SER A 22 20.04 18.85 19.49
CA SER A 22 19.89 19.13 18.05
C SER A 22 19.15 18.03 17.30
N ASP A 23 19.42 16.76 17.65
CA ASP A 23 18.88 15.61 16.95
C ASP A 23 17.43 15.34 17.41
N ASP A 24 17.10 15.71 18.66
CA ASP A 24 15.73 15.72 19.17
C ASP A 24 14.86 16.75 18.42
N CYS A 25 15.38 17.95 18.17
CA CYS A 25 14.69 18.94 17.33
C CYS A 25 14.46 18.43 15.90
N VAL A 26 15.43 17.71 15.31
CA VAL A 26 15.28 17.10 13.98
C VAL A 26 14.20 16.02 14.00
N LEU A 27 14.14 15.20 15.05
CA LEU A 27 13.07 14.21 15.23
C LEU A 27 11.70 14.90 15.28
N ALA A 28 11.54 15.92 16.12
CA ALA A 28 10.28 16.67 16.24
C ALA A 28 9.82 17.26 14.89
N ALA A 29 10.72 17.96 14.19
CA ALA A 29 10.43 18.53 12.87
C ALA A 29 10.05 17.44 11.83
N SER A 30 10.70 16.28 11.88
CA SER A 30 10.37 15.18 10.97
C SER A 30 8.97 14.60 11.23
N ILE A 31 8.49 14.62 12.48
CA ILE A 31 7.13 14.19 12.84
C ILE A 31 6.10 15.17 12.28
N GLU A 32 6.32 16.47 12.44
CA GLU A 32 5.45 17.50 11.88
C GLU A 32 5.34 17.43 10.35
N LEU A 33 6.47 17.20 9.67
CA LEU A 33 6.52 17.00 8.22
C LEU A 33 5.75 15.74 7.79
N ALA A 34 5.96 14.62 8.48
CA ALA A 34 5.22 13.38 8.22
C ALA A 34 3.72 13.56 8.42
N TRP A 35 3.31 14.28 9.47
CA TRP A 35 1.91 14.56 9.76
C TRP A 35 1.26 15.41 8.67
N THR A 36 1.94 16.49 8.27
CA THR A 36 1.48 17.43 7.25
C THR A 36 1.35 16.76 5.88
N ALA A 37 2.26 15.84 5.55
CA ALA A 37 2.24 15.11 4.30
C ALA A 37 1.05 14.13 4.15
N TRP A 38 0.32 13.86 5.23
CA TRP A 38 -0.96 13.12 5.19
C TRP A 38 -2.19 14.01 5.02
N SER A 39 -2.04 15.34 5.01
CA SER A 39 -3.15 16.26 4.75
C SER A 39 -3.70 16.09 3.33
N THR A 40 -5.01 16.33 3.16
CA THR A 40 -5.69 16.19 1.87
C THR A 40 -5.00 16.99 0.75
N PRO A 41 -4.60 18.27 0.95
CA PRO A 41 -3.89 19.01 -0.10
C PRO A 41 -2.58 18.35 -0.56
N PHE A 42 -1.81 17.76 0.36
CA PHE A 42 -0.55 17.07 0.02
C PHE A 42 -0.80 15.75 -0.71
N LEU A 43 -1.81 15.00 -0.29
CA LEU A 43 -2.21 13.74 -0.94
C LEU A 43 -2.66 14.00 -2.38
N LEU A 44 -3.53 14.99 -2.59
CA LEU A 44 -4.02 15.35 -3.92
C LEU A 44 -2.92 15.90 -4.83
N ALA A 45 -1.91 16.56 -4.27
CA ALA A 45 -0.74 17.02 -5.01
C ALA A 45 0.23 15.87 -5.41
N ARG A 46 0.01 14.64 -4.95
CA ARG A 46 0.80 13.42 -5.27
C ARG A 46 2.32 13.59 -5.10
N ARG A 47 2.73 14.35 -4.08
CA ARG A 47 4.16 14.69 -3.83
C ARG A 47 4.96 13.59 -3.13
N GLY A 48 4.33 12.47 -2.80
CA GLY A 48 4.92 11.41 -1.99
C GLY A 48 5.11 11.84 -0.53
N GLN A 49 5.70 10.95 0.27
CA GLN A 49 5.95 11.18 1.69
C GLN A 49 7.39 11.66 1.90
N PRO A 50 7.62 12.87 2.42
CA PRO A 50 8.98 13.39 2.64
C PRO A 50 9.68 12.67 3.79
N ILE A 51 8.92 12.19 4.77
CA ILE A 51 9.40 11.39 5.89
C ILE A 51 8.68 10.05 5.86
N SER A 52 9.46 9.00 5.58
CA SER A 52 8.99 7.62 5.50
C SER A 52 8.75 6.97 6.86
N GLY A 53 9.19 7.59 7.95
CA GLY A 53 9.09 7.06 9.30
C GLY A 53 10.44 6.96 10.01
N TRP A 54 10.44 6.27 11.14
CA TRP A 54 11.56 6.23 12.08
C TRP A 54 11.94 4.79 12.39
N ILE A 55 13.20 4.57 12.69
CA ILE A 55 13.76 3.24 12.86
C ILE A 55 14.53 3.22 14.18
N ILE A 56 14.29 2.20 14.99
CA ILE A 56 15.11 1.90 16.16
C ILE A 56 16.08 0.79 15.78
N SER A 57 17.38 1.06 15.83
CA SER A 57 18.41 0.06 15.56
C SER A 57 19.67 0.31 16.40
N GLU A 58 20.37 -0.76 16.71
CA GLU A 58 21.74 -0.73 17.27
C GLU A 58 22.80 -0.75 16.15
N ARG A 59 22.38 -0.90 14.90
CA ARG A 59 23.26 -0.88 13.72
C ARG A 59 23.35 0.52 13.15
N SER A 60 24.45 0.82 12.47
CA SER A 60 24.60 2.07 11.76
C SER A 60 23.59 2.19 10.62
N ALA A 61 23.21 3.43 10.28
CA ALA A 61 22.34 3.72 9.13
C ALA A 61 22.85 3.07 7.82
N ARG A 62 24.18 3.00 7.63
CA ARG A 62 24.80 2.35 6.48
C ARG A 62 24.54 0.85 6.45
N GLU A 63 24.69 0.16 7.58
CA GLU A 63 24.43 -1.29 7.66
C GLU A 63 22.96 -1.62 7.41
N VAL A 64 22.04 -0.83 7.99
CA VAL A 64 20.59 -0.98 7.76
C VAL A 64 20.26 -0.79 6.27
N ALA A 65 20.71 0.31 5.67
CA ALA A 65 20.46 0.61 4.26
C ALA A 65 21.06 -0.46 3.33
N ALA A 66 22.26 -0.95 3.64
CA ALA A 66 22.90 -2.01 2.88
C ALA A 66 22.13 -3.34 2.97
N TYR A 67 21.61 -3.68 4.16
CA TYR A 67 20.79 -4.87 4.33
C TYR A 67 19.49 -4.77 3.52
N TRP A 68 18.69 -3.71 3.74
CA TRP A 68 17.43 -3.56 3.00
C TRP A 68 17.63 -3.49 1.48
N GLY A 69 18.67 -2.77 1.03
CA GLY A 69 19.01 -2.69 -0.38
C GLY A 69 19.31 -4.05 -1.03
N ARG A 70 19.97 -4.95 -0.30
CA ARG A 70 20.34 -6.29 -0.79
C ARG A 70 19.24 -7.33 -0.65
N HIS A 71 18.50 -7.32 0.46
CA HIS A 71 17.64 -8.43 0.84
C HIS A 71 16.15 -8.18 0.61
N CYS A 72 15.74 -6.91 0.49
CA CYS A 72 14.31 -6.54 0.52
C CYS A 72 13.89 -5.67 -0.67
N TYR A 73 14.79 -4.88 -1.25
CA TYR A 73 14.42 -3.75 -2.09
C TYR A 73 14.17 -4.11 -3.56
N LEU A 74 15.07 -4.87 -4.17
CA LEU A 74 15.01 -5.22 -5.60
C LEU A 74 14.70 -6.70 -5.78
N HIS A 75 13.70 -6.98 -6.62
CA HIS A 75 13.25 -8.33 -6.93
C HIS A 75 13.24 -8.54 -8.43
N PHE A 76 13.46 -9.77 -8.89
CA PHE A 76 13.31 -10.14 -10.29
C PHE A 76 12.10 -11.04 -10.45
N VAL A 77 11.08 -10.55 -11.16
CA VAL A 77 9.75 -11.18 -11.24
C VAL A 77 9.30 -11.14 -12.69
N GLN A 78 9.02 -12.31 -13.28
CA GLN A 78 8.53 -12.45 -14.66
C GLN A 78 9.40 -11.68 -15.68
N GLY A 79 10.73 -11.80 -15.57
CA GLY A 79 11.65 -11.13 -16.49
C GLY A 79 11.88 -9.64 -16.23
N ARG A 80 11.25 -9.07 -15.20
CA ARG A 80 11.35 -7.63 -14.89
C ARG A 80 11.89 -7.40 -13.48
N THR A 81 12.73 -6.38 -13.33
CA THR A 81 13.12 -5.88 -12.00
C THR A 81 11.96 -5.10 -11.40
N ARG A 82 11.54 -5.45 -10.18
CA ARG A 82 10.50 -4.75 -9.41
C ARG A 82 11.09 -4.20 -8.11
N LEU A 83 10.57 -3.05 -7.70
CA LEU A 83 10.97 -2.39 -6.46
C LEU A 83 9.91 -2.61 -5.38
N LEU A 84 10.32 -3.20 -4.26
CA LEU A 84 9.45 -3.32 -3.08
C LEU A 84 9.62 -2.09 -2.19
N ARG A 85 8.58 -1.25 -2.14
CA ARG A 85 8.62 0.06 -1.48
C ARG A 85 8.22 0.00 0.00
N PHE A 86 8.80 -0.90 0.80
CA PHE A 86 8.50 -0.99 2.24
C PHE A 86 8.74 0.33 3.01
N HIS A 87 9.69 1.14 2.55
CA HIS A 87 9.92 2.48 3.08
C HIS A 87 8.74 3.44 2.84
N ASP A 88 7.86 3.23 1.86
CA ASP A 88 6.71 4.10 1.63
C ASP A 88 5.60 3.80 2.65
N PRO A 89 5.20 4.76 3.52
CA PRO A 89 4.11 4.58 4.47
C PRO A 89 2.77 4.16 3.84
N GLY A 90 2.50 4.60 2.60
CA GLY A 90 1.29 4.22 1.86
C GLY A 90 1.28 2.75 1.42
N VAL A 91 2.46 2.14 1.27
CA VAL A 91 2.63 0.72 0.92
C VAL A 91 2.79 -0.13 2.18
N ARG A 92 3.55 0.36 3.17
CA ARG A 92 4.00 -0.41 4.34
C ARG A 92 2.87 -1.11 5.07
N GLY A 93 1.78 -0.40 5.37
CA GLY A 93 0.67 -0.96 6.14
C GLY A 93 0.00 -2.14 5.43
N MET A 94 -0.22 -2.04 4.12
CA MET A 94 -0.82 -3.11 3.33
C MET A 94 0.15 -4.26 3.12
N LEU A 95 1.41 -3.95 2.75
CA LEU A 95 2.46 -4.95 2.63
C LEU A 95 2.61 -5.76 3.91
N TRP A 96 2.63 -5.09 5.07
CA TRP A 96 2.78 -5.78 6.35
C TRP A 96 1.68 -6.82 6.58
N GLN A 97 0.42 -6.50 6.24
CA GLN A 97 -0.70 -7.44 6.37
C GLN A 97 -0.54 -8.67 5.47
N ASP A 98 -0.03 -8.47 4.26
CA ASP A 98 0.07 -9.52 3.24
C ASP A 98 1.30 -10.44 3.40
N LEU A 99 2.26 -10.08 4.27
CA LEU A 99 3.44 -10.89 4.59
C LEU A 99 3.18 -11.90 5.70
N ASP A 100 3.77 -13.09 5.58
CA ASP A 100 3.83 -14.07 6.67
C ASP A 100 4.83 -13.66 7.77
N ALA A 101 4.85 -14.41 8.88
CA ALA A 101 5.71 -14.10 10.03
C ALA A 101 7.21 -14.14 9.70
N GLY A 102 7.66 -15.08 8.87
CA GLY A 102 9.06 -15.20 8.46
C GLY A 102 9.48 -14.07 7.52
N GLN A 103 8.61 -13.72 6.56
CA GLN A 103 8.79 -12.58 5.68
C GLN A 103 8.86 -11.26 6.45
N ARG A 104 7.97 -11.05 7.43
CA ARG A 104 7.98 -9.88 8.34
C ARG A 104 9.28 -9.81 9.14
N ALA A 105 9.73 -10.94 9.70
CA ALA A 105 10.98 -11.01 10.46
C ALA A 105 12.19 -10.67 9.58
N LEU A 106 12.26 -11.22 8.37
CA LEU A 106 13.34 -10.93 7.42
C LEU A 106 13.33 -9.46 6.97
N LEU A 107 12.16 -8.90 6.68
CA LEU A 107 12.01 -7.52 6.24
C LEU A 107 12.44 -6.50 7.32
N LEU A 108 12.18 -6.79 8.60
CA LEU A 108 12.55 -5.90 9.70
C LEU A 108 14.01 -5.99 10.12
N ARG A 109 14.75 -7.04 9.76
CA ARG A 109 16.18 -7.07 10.08
C ARG A 109 16.90 -5.91 9.36
N PRO A 110 17.98 -5.34 9.93
CA PRO A 110 18.54 -5.61 11.25
C PRO A 110 18.02 -4.64 12.34
N VAL A 111 16.79 -4.15 12.20
CA VAL A 111 16.23 -3.12 13.09
C VAL A 111 15.33 -3.75 14.15
N LYS A 112 15.16 -3.07 15.29
CA LYS A 112 14.27 -3.51 16.37
C LYS A 112 12.82 -3.22 16.03
N ALA A 113 12.56 -2.02 15.50
CA ALA A 113 11.24 -1.56 15.15
C ALA A 113 11.31 -0.47 14.08
N VAL A 114 10.23 -0.37 13.31
CA VAL A 114 9.93 0.73 12.39
C VAL A 114 8.64 1.39 12.85
N PHE A 115 8.63 2.72 12.85
CA PHE A 115 7.46 3.55 13.17
C PHE A 115 7.11 4.43 11.98
N SER A 116 5.83 4.72 11.80
CA SER A 116 5.38 5.74 10.84
C SER A 116 3.97 6.22 11.17
N LEU A 117 3.64 7.41 10.68
CA LEU A 117 2.24 7.81 10.58
C LEU A 117 1.60 7.10 9.39
N ASN A 118 0.46 6.45 9.63
CA ASN A 118 -0.33 5.80 8.60
C ASN A 118 -1.33 6.77 7.95
N ARG A 119 -2.11 6.29 6.98
CA ARG A 119 -3.13 7.09 6.28
C ARG A 119 -4.22 7.70 7.17
N HIS A 120 -4.42 7.12 8.36
CA HIS A 120 -5.33 7.60 9.39
C HIS A 120 -4.69 8.65 10.31
N GLN A 121 -3.47 9.13 9.98
CA GLN A 121 -2.66 9.98 10.85
C GLN A 121 -2.41 9.37 12.24
N ALA A 122 -2.42 8.05 12.34
CA ALA A 122 -2.11 7.33 13.56
C ALA A 122 -0.70 6.75 13.52
N LEU A 123 -0.05 6.68 14.69
CA LEU A 123 1.25 6.02 14.83
C LEU A 123 1.08 4.51 14.62
N ALA A 124 1.72 3.97 13.59
CA ALA A 124 1.86 2.55 13.35
C ALA A 124 3.26 2.09 13.77
N SER A 125 3.32 0.92 14.43
CA SER A 125 4.56 0.27 14.84
C SER A 125 4.67 -1.09 14.17
N PHE A 126 5.86 -1.39 13.66
CA PHE A 126 6.21 -2.65 13.01
C PHE A 126 7.43 -3.22 13.72
N SER A 127 7.23 -4.29 14.46
CA SER A 127 8.29 -5.01 15.19
C SER A 127 8.19 -6.50 14.90
N ALA A 128 9.33 -7.19 14.93
CA ALA A 128 9.30 -8.65 14.89
C ALA A 128 8.64 -9.15 16.19
N PRO A 129 7.85 -10.23 16.16
CA PRO A 129 7.39 -10.84 17.39
C PRO A 129 8.62 -11.21 18.23
N SER A 130 8.60 -10.89 19.53
CA SER A 130 9.58 -11.41 20.48
C SER A 130 9.45 -12.93 20.47
N THR A 131 10.30 -13.63 19.72
CA THR A 131 10.30 -15.08 19.69
C THR A 131 10.78 -15.60 21.04
N SER A 132 9.85 -15.89 21.95
CA SER A 132 10.05 -16.86 23.02
C SER A 132 10.09 -18.26 22.38
N ALA A 133 11.19 -18.58 21.70
CA ALA A 133 11.35 -19.85 21.00
C ALA A 133 11.70 -20.97 22.00
N THR A 134 10.68 -21.53 22.65
CA THR A 134 10.76 -22.82 23.37
C THR A 134 9.62 -23.74 22.91
N GLY A 135 9.51 -23.96 21.60
CA GLY A 135 8.54 -24.89 21.01
C GLY A 135 9.06 -25.49 19.69
N PRO A 136 8.48 -26.61 19.24
CA PRO A 136 8.89 -27.32 18.03
C PRO A 136 8.66 -26.53 16.72
N ASP A 137 7.89 -25.44 16.75
CA ASP A 137 7.69 -24.49 15.64
C ASP A 137 8.65 -23.28 15.70
N ALA A 138 9.81 -23.43 16.36
CA ALA A 138 10.82 -22.38 16.38
C ALA A 138 11.19 -21.98 14.93
N ILE A 139 10.94 -20.70 14.58
CA ILE A 139 11.34 -20.14 13.30
C ILE A 139 12.83 -20.41 13.13
N ALA A 140 13.18 -21.26 12.16
CA ALA A 140 14.55 -21.62 11.90
C ALA A 140 15.40 -20.34 11.73
N PRO A 141 16.60 -20.27 12.30
CA PRO A 141 17.43 -19.08 12.20
C PRO A 141 17.67 -18.74 10.72
N HIS A 142 17.09 -17.60 10.29
CA HIS A 142 17.21 -17.10 8.93
C HIS A 142 18.67 -16.92 8.54
N ARG A 143 19.07 -17.52 7.41
CA ARG A 143 20.45 -17.45 6.90
C ARG A 143 20.78 -16.00 6.52
N LEU A 144 22.02 -15.59 6.69
CA LEU A 144 22.49 -14.24 6.33
C LEU A 144 22.27 -13.91 4.85
N ASP A 145 22.24 -14.93 3.98
CA ASP A 145 22.05 -14.78 2.53
C ASP A 145 20.58 -14.90 2.08
N GLU A 146 19.66 -15.08 3.02
CA GLU A 146 18.24 -15.22 2.71
C GLU A 146 17.69 -13.90 2.15
N GLN A 147 17.02 -13.97 1.00
CA GLN A 147 16.34 -12.85 0.38
C GLN A 147 14.84 -12.96 0.62
N LEU A 148 14.18 -11.83 0.82
CA LEU A 148 12.73 -11.79 0.89
C LEU A 148 12.17 -12.28 -0.44
N ARG A 149 11.27 -13.26 -0.40
CA ARG A 149 10.59 -13.78 -1.58
C ARG A 149 9.10 -13.61 -1.38
N LEU A 150 8.44 -13.02 -2.36
CA LEU A 150 6.99 -12.92 -2.41
C LEU A 150 6.43 -13.93 -3.41
N SER A 151 5.27 -14.50 -3.09
CA SER A 151 4.52 -15.35 -4.02
C SER A 151 3.97 -14.51 -5.19
N GLU A 152 3.51 -15.18 -6.25
CA GLU A 152 2.84 -14.49 -7.36
C GLU A 152 1.59 -13.73 -6.89
N GLN A 153 0.81 -14.32 -5.99
CA GLN A 153 -0.34 -13.69 -5.37
C GLN A 153 0.06 -12.42 -4.58
N GLN A 154 1.13 -12.48 -3.80
CA GLN A 154 1.63 -11.31 -3.07
C GLN A 154 2.13 -10.22 -4.02
N TRP A 155 2.75 -10.58 -5.14
CA TRP A 155 3.12 -9.60 -6.16
C TRP A 155 1.91 -8.95 -6.83
N GLN A 156 0.84 -9.71 -7.03
CA GLN A 156 -0.41 -9.14 -7.54
C GLN A 156 -1.00 -8.15 -6.54
N GLN A 157 -1.03 -8.49 -5.24
CA GLN A 157 -1.46 -7.57 -4.18
C GLN A 157 -0.61 -6.29 -4.15
N VAL A 158 0.72 -6.41 -4.23
CA VAL A 158 1.65 -5.25 -4.25
C VAL A 158 1.38 -4.34 -5.44
N ASN A 159 1.05 -4.89 -6.61
CA ASN A 159 0.69 -4.11 -7.79
C ASN A 159 -0.61 -3.30 -7.59
N ASP A 160 -1.53 -3.82 -6.79
CA ASP A 160 -2.85 -3.23 -6.57
C ASP A 160 -2.85 -2.09 -5.55
N TYR A 161 -1.82 -1.98 -4.71
CA TYR A 161 -1.72 -0.94 -3.67
C TYR A 161 -1.82 0.49 -4.20
N ALA A 162 -1.24 0.77 -5.38
CA ALA A 162 -1.30 2.10 -5.98
C ALA A 162 -2.74 2.45 -6.38
N THR A 163 -3.48 1.50 -6.97
CA THR A 163 -4.88 1.64 -7.33
C THR A 163 -5.76 1.83 -6.10
N VAL A 164 -5.51 1.05 -5.05
CA VAL A 164 -6.19 1.18 -3.75
C VAL A 164 -5.98 2.56 -3.14
N HIS A 165 -4.73 3.05 -3.13
CA HIS A 165 -4.42 4.36 -2.61
C HIS A 165 -5.03 5.49 -3.46
N ALA A 166 -5.06 5.33 -4.78
CA ALA A 166 -5.65 6.30 -5.70
C ALA A 166 -7.17 6.42 -5.49
N ALA A 167 -7.90 5.30 -5.42
CA ALA A 167 -9.34 5.29 -5.18
C ALA A 167 -9.71 5.93 -3.83
N TRP A 168 -8.97 5.60 -2.76
CA TRP A 168 -9.16 6.21 -1.44
C TRP A 168 -8.86 7.71 -1.45
N SER A 169 -7.77 8.13 -2.07
CA SER A 169 -7.38 9.55 -2.11
C SER A 169 -8.33 10.39 -2.96
N TYR A 170 -8.86 9.82 -4.04
CA TYR A 170 -9.91 10.44 -4.86
C TYR A 170 -11.15 10.73 -4.02
N LEU A 171 -11.70 9.71 -3.36
CA LEU A 171 -12.90 9.88 -2.53
C LEU A 171 -12.70 10.82 -1.34
N LEU A 172 -11.51 10.80 -0.74
CA LEU A 172 -11.15 11.74 0.32
C LEU A 172 -11.08 13.19 -0.20
N GLY A 173 -10.60 13.40 -1.43
CA GLY A 173 -10.54 14.71 -2.07
C GLY A 173 -11.91 15.28 -2.42
N GLU A 174 -12.83 14.41 -2.80
CA GLU A 174 -14.24 14.74 -3.08
C GLU A 174 -15.11 14.84 -1.81
N ASP A 175 -14.52 14.69 -0.62
CA ASP A 175 -15.23 14.68 0.67
C ASP A 175 -16.35 13.61 0.74
N LEU A 176 -16.21 12.52 -0.02
CA LEU A 176 -17.18 11.43 -0.11
C LEU A 176 -16.94 10.33 0.92
N ILE A 177 -15.75 10.30 1.54
CA ILE A 177 -15.40 9.38 2.61
C ILE A 177 -14.60 10.08 3.70
N SER A 178 -14.71 9.57 4.93
CA SER A 178 -13.78 9.94 5.99
C SER A 178 -12.41 9.31 5.77
N ARG A 179 -11.38 9.95 6.33
CA ARG A 179 -10.03 9.39 6.44
C ARG A 179 -10.04 8.00 7.11
N ASP A 180 -10.95 7.77 8.04
CA ASP A 180 -11.05 6.53 8.82
C ASP A 180 -11.81 5.41 8.11
N THR A 181 -12.30 5.66 6.90
CA THR A 181 -12.97 4.64 6.09
C THR A 181 -12.06 3.42 5.90
N PRO A 182 -12.49 2.23 6.35
CA PRO A 182 -11.65 1.05 6.33
C PRO A 182 -11.47 0.52 4.91
N VAL A 183 -10.22 0.34 4.51
CA VAL A 183 -9.87 -0.39 3.29
C VAL A 183 -9.62 -1.86 3.66
N THR A 184 -10.71 -2.64 3.68
CA THR A 184 -10.66 -4.05 4.11
C THR A 184 -9.83 -4.91 3.17
N GLU A 185 -9.32 -6.02 3.69
CA GLU A 185 -8.60 -7.02 2.90
C GLU A 185 -9.46 -7.56 1.76
N ALA A 186 -10.72 -7.89 2.05
CA ALA A 186 -11.68 -8.34 1.05
C ALA A 186 -11.83 -7.33 -0.11
N LEU A 187 -11.93 -6.03 0.20
CA LEU A 187 -12.05 -4.99 -0.81
C LEU A 187 -10.78 -4.85 -1.65
N ARG A 188 -9.59 -5.04 -1.05
CA ARG A 188 -8.34 -5.06 -1.83
C ARG A 188 -8.30 -6.27 -2.77
N HIS A 189 -8.76 -7.43 -2.31
CA HIS A 189 -8.75 -8.66 -3.10
C HIS A 189 -9.82 -8.70 -4.20
N SER A 190 -10.89 -7.90 -4.13
CA SER A 190 -11.88 -7.83 -5.20
C SER A 190 -11.30 -7.29 -6.52
N LEU A 191 -10.17 -6.57 -6.48
CA LEU A 191 -9.43 -6.21 -7.71
C LEU A 191 -8.92 -7.40 -8.51
N GLY A 192 -8.74 -8.56 -7.86
CA GLY A 192 -8.40 -9.81 -8.54
C GLY A 192 -9.54 -10.30 -9.43
N VAL A 193 -10.80 -10.12 -9.00
CA VAL A 193 -11.97 -10.53 -9.80
C VAL A 193 -12.38 -9.47 -10.83
N ALA A 194 -12.00 -8.20 -10.65
CA ALA A 194 -12.33 -7.12 -11.59
C ALA A 194 -11.97 -7.45 -13.05
N SER A 195 -10.83 -8.10 -13.30
CA SER A 195 -10.42 -8.51 -14.65
C SER A 195 -11.40 -9.48 -15.31
N SER A 196 -12.11 -10.31 -14.52
CA SER A 196 -13.15 -11.23 -15.03
C SER A 196 -14.40 -10.50 -15.53
N TYR A 197 -14.59 -9.25 -15.11
CA TYR A 197 -15.63 -8.34 -15.62
C TYR A 197 -15.11 -7.44 -16.74
N GLY A 198 -13.96 -7.71 -17.35
CA GLY A 198 -13.37 -6.84 -18.38
C GLY A 198 -12.72 -5.56 -17.85
N VAL A 199 -12.73 -5.32 -16.54
CA VAL A 199 -12.14 -4.15 -15.89
C VAL A 199 -10.61 -4.33 -15.80
N THR A 200 -9.91 -3.88 -16.85
CA THR A 200 -8.47 -4.12 -17.03
C THR A 200 -7.63 -2.84 -17.04
N SER A 201 -8.20 -1.71 -17.46
CA SER A 201 -7.50 -0.43 -17.48
C SER A 201 -7.24 0.09 -16.05
N ALA A 202 -6.19 0.91 -15.88
CA ALA A 202 -5.87 1.46 -14.57
C ALA A 202 -6.99 2.33 -14.01
N ASP A 203 -7.66 3.11 -14.88
CA ASP A 203 -8.75 3.99 -14.51
C ASP A 203 -10.00 3.20 -14.14
N ASP A 204 -10.39 2.19 -14.93
CA ASP A 204 -11.54 1.34 -14.62
C ASP A 204 -11.33 0.56 -13.32
N ARG A 205 -10.11 0.05 -13.08
CA ARG A 205 -9.77 -0.64 -11.83
C ARG A 205 -9.86 0.29 -10.62
N MET A 206 -9.45 1.55 -10.78
CA MET A 206 -9.61 2.57 -9.74
C MET A 206 -11.09 2.86 -9.48
N LEU A 207 -11.89 3.03 -10.53
CA LEU A 207 -13.33 3.29 -10.42
C LEU A 207 -14.11 2.10 -9.86
N PHE A 208 -13.71 0.87 -10.17
CA PHE A 208 -14.24 -0.34 -9.54
C PHE A 208 -14.04 -0.31 -8.01
N LEU A 209 -12.87 0.11 -7.55
CA LEU A 209 -12.62 0.29 -6.12
C LEU A 209 -13.38 1.48 -5.52
N VAL A 210 -13.57 2.56 -6.27
CA VAL A 210 -14.42 3.68 -5.85
C VAL A 210 -15.84 3.17 -5.55
N CYS A 211 -16.42 2.35 -6.42
CA CYS A 211 -17.72 1.73 -6.17
C CYS A 211 -17.70 0.86 -4.91
N GLY A 212 -16.67 0.02 -4.74
CA GLY A 212 -16.54 -0.83 -3.55
C GLY A 212 -16.37 -0.06 -2.24
N LEU A 213 -15.69 1.09 -2.27
CA LEU A 213 -15.52 1.98 -1.11
C LEU A 213 -16.82 2.73 -0.76
N ARG A 214 -17.60 3.18 -1.77
CA ARG A 214 -18.84 3.94 -1.55
C ARG A 214 -20.05 3.06 -1.25
N HIS A 215 -20.15 1.91 -1.90
CA HIS A 215 -21.36 1.08 -1.92
C HIS A 215 -21.15 -0.30 -1.27
N GLY A 216 -19.93 -0.59 -0.82
CA GLY A 216 -19.55 -1.87 -0.23
C GLY A 216 -19.12 -2.88 -1.28
N ILE A 217 -18.35 -3.88 -0.83
CA ILE A 217 -17.75 -4.90 -1.73
C ILE A 217 -18.79 -5.69 -2.53
N GLY A 218 -20.00 -5.86 -2.02
CA GLY A 218 -21.06 -6.63 -2.69
C GLY A 218 -21.58 -6.03 -4.00
N PHE A 219 -21.25 -4.77 -4.32
CA PHE A 219 -21.77 -4.08 -5.51
C PHE A 219 -21.52 -4.90 -6.78
N HIS A 220 -20.34 -5.51 -6.92
CA HIS A 220 -19.97 -6.20 -8.15
C HIS A 220 -20.70 -7.53 -8.36
N THR A 221 -21.31 -8.07 -7.30
CA THR A 221 -22.17 -9.26 -7.35
C THR A 221 -23.65 -8.93 -7.47
N HIS A 222 -24.02 -7.65 -7.47
CA HIS A 222 -25.42 -7.25 -7.57
C HIS A 222 -26.02 -7.64 -8.92
N ALA A 223 -27.24 -8.18 -8.93
CA ALA A 223 -27.88 -8.71 -10.14
C ALA A 223 -27.98 -7.67 -11.28
N ARG A 224 -28.22 -6.40 -10.92
CA ARG A 224 -28.28 -5.29 -11.88
C ARG A 224 -26.94 -5.02 -12.59
N MET A 225 -25.81 -5.42 -12.02
CA MET A 225 -24.50 -5.25 -12.65
C MET A 225 -24.22 -6.27 -13.75
N ALA A 226 -25.03 -7.34 -13.89
CA ALA A 226 -24.78 -8.39 -14.88
C ALA A 226 -24.69 -7.84 -16.31
N GLU A 227 -25.55 -6.89 -16.68
CA GLU A 227 -25.53 -6.28 -18.00
C GLU A 227 -24.33 -5.34 -18.20
N VAL A 228 -23.97 -4.57 -17.16
CA VAL A 228 -22.76 -3.74 -17.17
C VAL A 228 -21.54 -4.61 -17.47
N TRP A 229 -21.42 -5.76 -16.78
CA TRP A 229 -20.31 -6.71 -16.97
C TRP A 229 -20.26 -7.35 -18.35
N ARG A 230 -21.42 -7.58 -18.97
CA ARG A 230 -21.49 -8.07 -20.35
C ARG A 230 -20.87 -7.05 -21.31
N ARG A 231 -21.14 -5.76 -21.12
CA ARG A 231 -20.63 -4.66 -21.95
C ARG A 231 -19.14 -4.42 -21.73
N THR A 232 -18.68 -4.38 -20.48
CA THR A 232 -17.25 -4.20 -20.16
C THR A 232 -16.40 -5.38 -20.63
N THR A 233 -16.92 -6.61 -20.57
CA THR A 233 -16.25 -7.78 -21.18
C THR A 233 -16.17 -7.66 -22.71
N GLY A 234 -17.11 -6.94 -23.33
CA GLY A 234 -17.08 -6.55 -24.74
C GLY A 234 -16.08 -5.43 -25.08
N GLY A 235 -15.34 -4.92 -24.09
CA GLY A 235 -14.31 -3.89 -24.28
C GLY A 235 -14.79 -2.46 -24.02
N GLU A 236 -16.03 -2.27 -23.56
CA GLU A 236 -16.53 -0.95 -23.19
C GLU A 236 -15.92 -0.45 -21.87
N PRO A 237 -15.56 0.85 -21.72
CA PRO A 237 -15.12 1.42 -20.46
C PRO A 237 -16.17 1.25 -19.35
N PHE A 238 -15.72 1.12 -18.10
CA PHE A 238 -16.63 0.78 -17.00
C PHE A 238 -17.69 1.85 -16.75
N VAL A 239 -17.32 3.13 -16.82
CA VAL A 239 -18.23 4.27 -16.66
C VAL A 239 -19.32 4.24 -17.73
N ASP A 240 -18.93 4.21 -19.00
CA ASP A 240 -19.83 4.20 -20.14
C ASP A 240 -20.81 3.01 -20.08
N ALA A 241 -20.31 1.85 -19.65
CA ALA A 241 -21.11 0.66 -19.45
C ALA A 241 -22.19 0.86 -18.36
N VAL A 242 -21.83 1.47 -17.22
CA VAL A 242 -22.76 1.80 -16.13
C VAL A 242 -23.80 2.83 -16.58
N GLU A 243 -23.38 3.91 -17.23
CA GLU A 243 -24.27 5.01 -17.58
C GLU A 243 -25.30 4.59 -18.63
N ALA A 244 -24.89 3.84 -19.66
CA ALA A 244 -25.85 3.40 -20.67
C ALA A 244 -26.76 2.24 -20.22
N VAL A 245 -26.41 1.50 -19.16
CA VAL A 245 -27.30 0.48 -18.56
C VAL A 245 -28.25 1.09 -17.52
N SER A 246 -27.76 2.00 -16.70
CA SER A 246 -28.56 2.63 -15.65
C SER A 246 -29.41 3.78 -16.15
N GLY A 247 -29.01 4.44 -17.25
CA GLY A 247 -29.59 5.69 -17.71
C GLY A 247 -29.27 6.88 -16.79
N LEU A 248 -28.36 6.70 -15.82
CA LEU A 248 -27.96 7.69 -14.82
C LEU A 248 -26.46 7.95 -14.89
N PRO A 249 -25.98 9.13 -14.45
CA PRO A 249 -24.57 9.39 -14.27
C PRO A 249 -23.93 8.37 -13.33
N PHE A 250 -22.66 8.01 -13.57
CA PHE A 250 -21.94 7.01 -12.78
C PHE A 250 -21.93 7.31 -11.27
N GLU A 251 -21.90 8.59 -10.88
CA GLU A 251 -21.89 9.01 -9.48
C GLU A 251 -23.17 8.59 -8.73
N GLN A 252 -24.26 8.34 -9.47
CA GLN A 252 -25.57 7.92 -8.99
C GLN A 252 -25.78 6.40 -9.04
N LEU A 253 -24.71 5.61 -9.18
CA LEU A 253 -24.78 4.15 -9.17
C LEU A 253 -25.58 3.59 -7.96
N SER A 254 -25.49 4.23 -6.79
CA SER A 254 -26.28 3.81 -5.62
C SER A 254 -27.79 3.81 -5.87
N THR A 255 -28.31 4.81 -6.58
CA THR A 255 -29.73 4.90 -6.92
C THR A 255 -30.14 3.71 -7.79
N TYR A 256 -29.34 3.45 -8.83
CA TYR A 256 -29.56 2.31 -9.72
C TYR A 256 -29.53 0.95 -8.99
N LEU A 257 -28.68 0.80 -7.96
CA LEU A 257 -28.58 -0.43 -7.19
C LEU A 257 -29.72 -0.62 -6.16
N MET A 258 -30.40 0.45 -5.75
CA MET A 258 -31.48 0.40 -4.74
C MET A 258 -32.88 0.26 -5.35
N ASP A 259 -33.08 0.79 -6.57
CA ASP A 259 -34.33 0.61 -7.32
C ASP A 259 -34.53 -0.86 -7.76
#